data_AF-A0A517TKE5-F1
#
_entry.id   AF-A0A517TKE5-F1
#
_cell.length_a   1.000
_cell.length_b   1.000
_cell.length_c   1.000
_cell.angle_alpha   90.00
_cell.angle_beta   90.00
_cell.angle_gamma   90.00
#
_symmetry.space_group_name_H-M   'P 1'
#
loop_
_entity.id
_entity.type
_entity.pdbx_description
1 polymer ?
#
loop_
_entity_poly.entity_id
_entity_poly.type
_entity_poly.pdbx_seq_one_letter_code
_entity_poly.pdbx_strand_id
1 'polypeptide(L)'
;MPAESKSELPGIIAGCATAGCGYTCCEFAQGNYIVLPPGEVEEAKDRGERLDHLELSPLPFGGWRAICHAQKTSTCDGGYKPLDCRSYPYFPIVDSRQMLTAGLKGAKCPLKGPAIASHRHWVERAWQSLLQSSPELLEWLRSVRLVGYEPVSER
;
A
#
# COMPACT_ATOMS: atom_id res chain seq x y z
N MET A 1 -1.37 23.02 -26.81
CA MET A 1 -2.50 22.23 -26.31
C MET A 1 -1.95 21.22 -25.32
N PRO A 2 -2.07 21.44 -24.01
CA PRO A 2 -1.53 20.51 -23.03
C PRO A 2 -2.45 19.30 -22.94
N ALA A 3 -1.90 18.13 -23.25
CA ALA A 3 -2.59 16.85 -23.11
C ALA A 3 -2.92 16.63 -21.63
N GLU A 4 -4.20 16.39 -21.40
CA GLU A 4 -4.81 16.19 -20.10
C GLU A 4 -4.07 15.11 -19.30
N SER A 5 -3.77 15.44 -18.05
CA SER A 5 -3.27 14.53 -17.01
C SER A 5 -4.15 13.29 -16.99
N LYS A 6 -3.63 12.19 -17.55
CA LYS A 6 -4.15 10.86 -17.30
C LYS A 6 -4.16 10.66 -15.80
N SER A 7 -5.36 10.64 -15.25
CA SER A 7 -5.70 10.37 -13.86
C SER A 7 -4.84 9.21 -13.37
N GLU A 8 -3.82 9.52 -12.58
CA GLU A 8 -3.06 8.52 -11.85
C GLU A 8 -4.04 7.85 -10.90
N LEU A 9 -4.59 6.71 -11.33
CA LEU A 9 -5.42 5.89 -10.47
C LEU A 9 -4.59 5.58 -9.21
N PRO A 10 -5.07 5.93 -8.02
CA PRO A 10 -4.28 5.81 -6.80
C PRO A 10 -3.84 4.36 -6.62
N GLY A 11 -2.52 4.12 -6.64
CA GLY A 11 -1.94 2.77 -6.53
C GLY A 11 -1.70 2.02 -7.84
N ILE A 12 -1.74 2.70 -8.99
CA ILE A 12 -1.29 2.23 -10.30
C ILE A 12 0.01 2.97 -10.65
N ILE A 13 1.15 2.31 -10.45
CA ILE A 13 2.46 2.86 -10.84
C ILE A 13 2.53 2.82 -12.36
N ALA A 14 2.65 3.96 -13.03
CA ALA A 14 2.70 4.02 -14.50
C ALA A 14 3.79 3.10 -15.09
N GLY A 15 4.90 2.91 -14.37
CA GLY A 15 5.99 2.00 -14.74
C GLY A 15 5.65 0.50 -14.63
N CYS A 16 4.56 0.09 -13.96
CA CYS A 16 4.21 -1.32 -13.82
C CYS A 16 3.77 -1.97 -15.13
N ALA A 17 3.11 -1.21 -16.02
CA ALA A 17 2.69 -1.70 -17.33
C ALA A 17 3.89 -1.98 -18.26
N THR A 18 4.94 -1.16 -18.17
CA THR A 18 6.14 -1.28 -19.01
C THR A 18 7.22 -2.18 -18.40
N ALA A 19 7.22 -2.37 -17.08
CA ALA A 19 8.16 -3.26 -16.38
C ALA A 19 7.74 -4.74 -16.37
N GLY A 20 6.67 -5.11 -17.09
CA GLY A 20 6.17 -6.49 -17.14
C GLY A 20 5.52 -6.99 -15.84
N CYS A 21 5.26 -6.09 -14.88
CA CYS A 21 4.60 -6.41 -13.62
C CYS A 21 3.07 -6.50 -13.79
N GLY A 22 2.47 -5.72 -14.70
CA GLY A 22 1.03 -5.82 -14.98
C GLY A 22 0.12 -5.57 -13.76
N TYR A 23 0.63 -4.84 -12.76
CA TYR A 23 -0.03 -4.57 -11.48
C TYR A 23 -0.22 -5.81 -10.59
N THR A 24 0.51 -6.89 -10.82
CA THR A 24 0.48 -8.12 -9.99
C THR A 24 1.26 -7.97 -8.67
N CYS A 25 1.37 -6.74 -8.14
CA CYS A 25 1.96 -6.47 -6.83
C CYS A 25 1.36 -7.37 -5.73
N CYS A 26 0.07 -7.71 -5.84
CA CYS A 26 -0.60 -8.59 -4.89
C CYS A 26 -0.29 -10.10 -5.12
N GLU A 27 0.24 -10.56 -6.27
CA GLU A 27 0.76 -11.94 -6.43
C GLU A 27 2.03 -12.17 -5.59
N PHE A 28 2.91 -11.17 -5.52
CA PHE A 28 4.10 -11.26 -4.68
C PHE A 28 3.76 -11.32 -3.17
N ALA A 29 2.54 -10.91 -2.83
CA ALA A 29 1.95 -10.95 -1.50
C ALA A 29 0.96 -12.12 -1.29
N GLN A 30 0.68 -12.98 -2.28
CA GLN A 30 -0.20 -14.15 -2.08
C GLN A 30 0.35 -15.04 -0.95
N GLY A 31 -0.49 -15.32 0.04
CA GLY A 31 -0.12 -16.03 1.28
C GLY A 31 0.49 -15.16 2.38
N ASN A 32 0.79 -13.88 2.10
CA ASN A 32 1.07 -12.89 3.13
C ASN A 32 -0.21 -12.15 3.49
N TYR A 33 -0.23 -11.58 4.68
CA TYR A 33 -1.28 -10.66 5.05
C TYR A 33 -0.88 -9.22 4.71
N ILE A 34 -1.88 -8.44 4.37
CA ILE A 34 -1.81 -6.99 4.27
C ILE A 34 -2.47 -6.38 5.51
N VAL A 35 -2.15 -5.14 5.79
CA VAL A 35 -2.72 -4.40 6.92
C VAL A 35 -3.52 -3.21 6.43
N LEU A 36 -4.68 -2.99 7.04
CA LEU A 36 -5.56 -1.87 6.77
C LEU A 36 -5.60 -1.03 8.04
N PRO A 37 -5.18 0.25 8.01
CA PRO A 37 -5.37 1.16 9.12
C PRO A 37 -6.83 1.22 9.60
N PRO A 38 -7.05 1.50 10.89
CA PRO A 38 -8.38 1.82 11.43
C PRO A 38 -9.12 2.81 10.53
N GLY A 39 -10.40 2.53 10.23
CA GLY A 39 -11.26 3.38 9.40
C GLY A 39 -11.23 3.06 7.91
N GLU A 40 -10.18 2.40 7.39
CA GLU A 40 -10.09 2.14 5.94
C GLU A 40 -11.17 1.18 5.43
N VAL A 41 -11.49 0.13 6.21
CA VAL A 41 -12.53 -0.85 5.84
C VAL A 41 -13.91 -0.19 5.86
N GLU A 42 -14.14 0.65 6.86
CA GLU A 42 -15.38 1.38 7.05
C GLU A 42 -15.57 2.39 5.91
N GLU A 43 -14.55 3.18 5.58
CA GLU A 43 -14.57 4.09 4.43
C GLU A 43 -14.80 3.38 3.10
N ALA A 44 -14.18 2.22 2.89
CA ALA A 44 -14.37 1.43 1.68
C ALA A 44 -15.83 0.95 1.56
N LYS A 45 -16.42 0.47 2.66
CA LYS A 45 -17.83 0.07 2.70
C LYS A 45 -18.78 1.25 2.44
N ASP A 46 -18.51 2.39 3.05
CA ASP A 46 -19.33 3.61 2.88
C ASP A 46 -19.29 4.13 1.44
N ARG A 47 -18.17 3.92 0.74
CA ARG A 47 -18.03 4.21 -0.70
C ARG A 47 -18.66 3.15 -1.61
N GLY A 48 -19.22 2.08 -1.06
CA GLY A 48 -19.80 0.97 -1.83
C GLY A 48 -18.75 0.09 -2.51
N GLU A 49 -17.52 0.09 -2.03
CA GLU A 49 -16.43 -0.69 -2.60
C GLU A 49 -16.53 -2.17 -2.22
N ARG A 50 -16.15 -3.06 -3.14
CA ARG A 50 -16.24 -4.51 -2.92
C ARG A 50 -15.03 -5.06 -2.18
N LEU A 51 -15.25 -5.56 -0.97
CA LEU A 51 -14.22 -6.16 -0.12
C LEU A 51 -14.28 -7.70 -0.09
N ASP A 52 -15.15 -8.34 -0.89
CA ASP A 52 -15.42 -9.79 -0.85
C ASP A 52 -14.17 -10.66 -1.06
N HIS A 53 -13.17 -10.13 -1.76
CA HIS A 53 -11.90 -10.80 -2.04
C HIS A 53 -10.92 -10.73 -0.86
N LEU A 54 -11.25 -10.01 0.21
CA LEU A 54 -10.42 -9.82 1.39
C LEU A 54 -11.00 -10.60 2.58
N GLU A 55 -10.20 -11.52 3.11
CA GLU A 55 -10.47 -12.15 4.40
C GLU A 55 -9.97 -11.22 5.50
N LEU A 56 -10.90 -10.49 6.13
CA LEU A 56 -10.60 -9.48 7.16
C LEU A 56 -10.58 -10.10 8.56
N SER A 57 -9.51 -9.86 9.29
CA SER A 57 -9.31 -10.24 10.68
C SER A 57 -8.95 -9.00 11.50
N PRO A 58 -9.69 -8.64 12.56
CA PRO A 58 -9.41 -7.44 13.33
C PRO A 58 -8.06 -7.55 14.06
N LEU A 59 -7.34 -6.44 14.16
CA LEU A 59 -6.10 -6.36 14.93
C LEU A 59 -6.37 -5.85 16.35
N PRO A 60 -5.62 -6.32 17.37
CA PRO A 60 -5.88 -5.97 18.78
C PRO A 60 -5.63 -4.49 19.10
N PHE A 61 -4.90 -3.77 18.25
CA PHE A 61 -4.57 -2.36 18.37
C PHE A 61 -5.33 -1.50 17.34
N GLY A 62 -6.44 -2.02 16.79
CA GLY A 62 -7.26 -1.36 15.79
C GLY A 62 -6.82 -1.67 14.35
N GLY A 63 -7.72 -1.40 13.41
CA GLY A 63 -7.51 -1.76 12.00
C GLY A 63 -7.71 -3.25 11.73
N TRP A 64 -7.35 -3.65 10.52
CA TRP A 64 -7.63 -4.99 10.02
C TRP A 64 -6.40 -5.61 9.39
N ARG A 65 -6.19 -6.89 9.65
CA ARG A 65 -5.35 -7.76 8.84
C ARG A 65 -6.22 -8.31 7.73
N ALA A 66 -5.80 -8.20 6.48
CA ALA A 66 -6.50 -8.84 5.37
C ALA A 66 -5.62 -9.87 4.67
N ILE A 67 -6.23 -10.96 4.20
CA ILE A 67 -5.63 -11.87 3.23
C ILE A 67 -6.41 -11.73 1.92
N CYS A 68 -5.70 -11.43 0.84
CA CYS A 68 -6.31 -11.27 -0.47
C CYS A 68 -6.43 -12.64 -1.17
N HIS A 69 -7.65 -13.01 -1.54
CA HIS A 69 -8.01 -14.23 -2.27
C HIS A 69 -8.42 -13.96 -3.71
N ALA A 70 -8.14 -12.75 -4.21
CA ALA A 70 -8.51 -12.37 -5.57
C ALA A 70 -7.83 -13.27 -6.62
N GLN A 71 -8.61 -13.77 -7.58
CA GLN A 71 -8.12 -14.56 -8.70
C GLN A 71 -7.42 -13.66 -9.72
N LYS A 72 -7.99 -12.48 -9.98
CA LYS A 72 -7.42 -11.44 -10.83
C LYS A 72 -6.83 -10.33 -9.94
N THR A 73 -5.60 -10.56 -9.49
CA THR A 73 -4.85 -9.69 -8.57
C THR A 73 -4.58 -8.28 -9.13
N SER A 74 -4.45 -8.14 -10.44
CA SER A 74 -4.24 -6.84 -11.09
C SER A 74 -5.42 -5.88 -10.94
N THR A 75 -6.62 -6.41 -10.72
CA THR A 75 -7.85 -5.63 -10.51
C THR A 75 -8.57 -5.98 -9.21
N CYS A 76 -7.98 -6.80 -8.34
CA CYS A 76 -8.62 -7.33 -7.13
C CYS A 76 -10.03 -7.89 -7.39
N ASP A 77 -10.25 -8.58 -8.52
CA ASP A 77 -11.58 -9.04 -8.98
C ASP A 77 -12.65 -7.92 -9.10
N GLY A 78 -12.20 -6.70 -9.41
CA GLY A 78 -13.04 -5.50 -9.46
C GLY A 78 -13.36 -4.94 -8.07
N GLY A 79 -12.61 -5.35 -7.05
CA GLY A 79 -12.77 -4.95 -5.66
C GLY A 79 -11.83 -3.84 -5.22
N TYR A 80 -12.05 -3.40 -3.99
CA TYR A 80 -11.25 -2.39 -3.33
C TYR A 80 -9.80 -2.84 -3.17
N LYS A 81 -8.85 -2.05 -3.66
CA LYS A 81 -7.44 -2.28 -3.38
C LYS A 81 -7.03 -1.54 -2.10
N PRO A 82 -6.59 -2.20 -1.03
CA PRO A 82 -6.20 -1.49 0.19
C PRO A 82 -4.94 -0.64 0.05
N LEU A 83 -4.80 0.37 0.90
CA LEU A 83 -3.68 1.30 0.90
C LEU A 83 -2.34 0.58 1.02
N ASP A 84 -2.26 -0.47 1.83
CA ASP A 84 -1.07 -1.32 1.94
C ASP A 84 -0.73 -2.04 0.61
N CYS A 85 -1.70 -2.70 -0.08
CA CYS A 85 -1.39 -3.28 -1.40
C CYS A 85 -1.09 -2.20 -2.47
N ARG A 86 -1.61 -0.98 -2.32
CA ARG A 86 -1.21 0.17 -3.19
C ARG A 86 0.19 0.67 -2.88
N SER A 87 0.64 0.55 -1.63
CA SER A 87 1.95 1.03 -1.20
C SER A 87 3.09 0.12 -1.63
N TYR A 88 2.82 -1.18 -1.84
CA TYR A 88 3.80 -2.15 -2.29
C TYR A 88 4.63 -1.66 -3.50
N PRO A 89 5.97 -1.83 -3.51
CA PRO A 89 6.79 -2.56 -2.52
C PRO A 89 7.21 -1.73 -1.30
N TYR A 90 6.68 -0.53 -1.13
CA TYR A 90 6.95 0.30 0.02
C TYR A 90 5.92 0.09 1.14
N PHE A 91 6.35 0.31 2.37
CA PHE A 91 5.47 0.44 3.51
C PHE A 91 5.96 1.57 4.41
N PRO A 92 5.08 2.42 4.95
CA PRO A 92 5.45 3.42 5.94
C PRO A 92 6.05 2.76 7.18
N ILE A 93 7.27 3.16 7.53
CA ILE A 93 7.87 2.84 8.81
C ILE A 93 8.19 4.15 9.51
N VAL A 94 8.04 4.16 10.83
CA VAL A 94 8.42 5.30 11.66
C VAL A 94 9.87 5.11 12.04
N ASP A 95 10.74 6.03 11.63
CA ASP A 95 12.16 5.98 11.98
C ASP A 95 12.41 6.40 13.45
N SER A 96 13.69 6.34 13.87
CA SER A 96 14.09 6.74 15.22
C SER A 96 13.89 8.23 15.53
N ARG A 97 13.67 9.06 14.51
CA ARG A 97 13.37 10.50 14.61
C ARG A 97 11.87 10.78 14.57
N GLN A 98 11.04 9.74 14.64
CA GLN A 98 9.58 9.81 14.52
C GLN A 98 9.09 10.35 13.16
N MET A 99 9.91 10.25 12.12
CA MET A 99 9.53 10.63 10.77
C MET A 99 9.02 9.41 10.00
N LEU A 100 8.01 9.62 9.16
CA LEU A 100 7.55 8.61 8.23
C LEU A 100 8.59 8.43 7.13
N THR A 101 9.13 7.23 7.00
CA THR A 101 9.97 6.84 5.87
C THR A 101 9.37 5.61 5.19
N ALA A 102 9.73 5.35 3.95
CA ALA A 102 9.28 4.20 3.21
C ALA A 102 10.27 3.04 3.36
N GLY A 103 9.89 1.98 4.08
CA GLY A 103 10.59 0.71 4.07
C GLY A 103 10.35 -0.01 2.75
N LEU A 104 11.38 -0.61 2.14
CA LEU A 104 11.28 -1.33 0.87
C LEU A 104 11.35 -2.83 1.09
N LYS A 105 10.40 -3.56 0.49
CA LYS A 105 10.46 -5.02 0.38
C LYS A 105 11.28 -5.40 -0.85
N GLY A 106 12.60 -5.31 -0.70
CA GLY A 106 13.58 -5.10 -1.79
C GLY A 106 13.89 -6.23 -2.77
N ALA A 107 13.23 -7.39 -2.72
CA ALA A 107 13.65 -8.54 -3.55
C ALA A 107 12.72 -8.92 -4.69
N LYS A 108 11.43 -8.52 -4.66
CA LYS A 108 10.41 -9.07 -5.56
C LYS A 108 9.86 -8.10 -6.61
N CYS A 109 10.04 -6.79 -6.43
CA CYS A 109 9.51 -5.82 -7.38
C CYS A 109 10.48 -5.58 -8.56
N PRO A 110 10.05 -5.77 -9.82
CA PRO A 110 10.91 -5.56 -10.99
C PRO A 110 11.11 -4.06 -11.32
N LEU A 111 10.36 -3.16 -10.66
CA LEU A 111 10.51 -1.72 -10.86
C LEU A 111 11.90 -1.24 -10.42
N LYS A 112 12.53 -0.44 -11.27
CA LYS A 112 13.86 0.17 -11.02
C LYS A 112 13.87 1.62 -11.49
N GLY A 113 14.86 2.38 -11.03
CA GLY A 113 15.12 3.73 -11.52
C GLY A 113 14.05 4.75 -11.14
N PRO A 114 13.72 5.74 -11.98
CA PRO A 114 12.83 6.84 -11.62
C PRO A 114 11.42 6.41 -11.19
N ALA A 115 10.89 5.32 -11.74
CA ALA A 115 9.54 4.85 -11.43
C ALA A 115 9.39 4.37 -9.98
N ILE A 116 10.41 3.71 -9.41
CA ILE A 116 10.39 3.29 -8.00
C ILE A 116 10.48 4.52 -7.07
N ALA A 117 11.30 5.52 -7.45
CA ALA A 117 11.44 6.75 -6.69
C ALA A 117 10.16 7.60 -6.68
N SER A 118 9.48 7.75 -7.83
CA SER A 118 8.19 8.45 -7.88
C SER A 118 7.12 7.75 -7.03
N HIS A 119 7.10 6.40 -7.06
CA HIS A 119 6.19 5.63 -6.22
C HIS A 119 6.48 5.83 -4.73
N ARG A 120 7.75 5.85 -4.31
CA ARG A 120 8.14 6.16 -2.93
C ARG A 120 7.51 7.47 -2.44
N HIS A 121 7.66 8.55 -3.21
CA HIS A 121 7.10 9.86 -2.85
C HIS A 121 5.57 9.86 -2.82
N TRP A 122 4.92 9.06 -3.67
CA TRP A 122 3.46 8.90 -3.60
C TRP A 122 3.05 8.19 -2.30
N VAL A 123 3.74 7.10 -1.93
CA VAL A 123 3.48 6.37 -0.68
C VAL A 123 3.70 7.27 0.53
N GLU A 124 4.83 7.96 0.62
CA GLU A 124 5.13 8.88 1.72
C GLU A 124 4.03 9.94 1.87
N ARG A 125 3.58 10.56 0.77
CA ARG A 125 2.49 11.56 0.80
C ARG A 125 1.14 10.96 1.21
N ALA A 126 0.77 9.79 0.67
CA ALA A 126 -0.50 9.14 0.97
C ALA A 126 -0.62 8.83 2.47
N TRP A 127 0.44 8.25 3.04
CA TRP A 127 0.47 7.93 4.47
C TRP A 127 0.63 9.16 5.36
N GLN A 128 1.37 10.18 4.93
CA GLN A 128 1.45 11.43 5.66
C GLN A 128 0.10 12.15 5.71
N SER A 129 -0.66 12.18 4.61
CA SER A 129 -2.02 12.73 4.59
C SER A 129 -2.95 11.97 5.53
N LEU A 130 -2.80 10.64 5.60
CA LEU A 130 -3.58 9.80 6.51
C LEU A 130 -3.22 10.10 7.98
N LEU A 131 -1.93 10.23 8.31
CA LEU A 131 -1.45 10.60 9.64
C LEU A 131 -1.90 11.99 10.08
N GLN A 132 -1.99 12.95 9.16
CA GLN A 132 -2.52 14.28 9.47
C GLN A 132 -4.00 14.23 9.84
N SER A 133 -4.75 13.29 9.27
CA SER A 133 -6.18 13.12 9.54
C SER A 133 -6.44 12.28 10.80
N SER A 134 -5.52 11.35 11.10
CA SER A 134 -5.59 10.42 12.24
C SER A 134 -4.22 10.24 12.88
N PRO A 135 -3.80 11.14 13.79
CA PRO A 135 -2.50 11.06 14.48
C PRO A 135 -2.29 9.75 15.25
N GLU A 136 -3.37 9.13 15.72
CA GLU A 136 -3.38 7.81 16.39
C GLU A 136 -2.83 6.68 15.50
N LEU A 137 -2.83 6.85 14.18
CA LEU A 137 -2.23 5.90 13.25
C LEU A 137 -0.72 5.80 13.41
N LEU A 138 -0.06 6.79 14.01
CA LEU A 138 1.36 6.71 14.30
C LEU A 138 1.67 5.58 15.29
N GLU A 139 0.86 5.46 16.35
CA GLU A 139 0.96 4.38 17.34
C GLU A 139 0.57 3.02 16.73
N TRP A 140 -0.42 3.02 15.84
CA TRP A 140 -0.79 1.84 15.08
C TRP A 140 0.38 1.35 14.20
N LEU A 141 1.02 2.23 13.44
CA LEU A 141 2.19 1.91 12.61
C LEU A 141 3.35 1.35 13.43
N ARG A 142 3.54 1.83 14.68
CA ARG A 142 4.55 1.30 15.61
C ARG A 142 4.23 -0.12 16.10
N SER A 143 2.95 -0.44 16.20
CA SER A 143 2.42 -1.71 16.70
C SER A 143 2.37 -2.78 15.61
N VAL A 144 2.18 -2.37 14.35
CA VAL A 144 2.21 -3.28 13.20
C VAL A 144 3.63 -3.83 12.98
N ARG A 145 3.71 -5.14 12.78
CA ARG A 145 4.97 -5.87 12.53
C ARG A 145 4.92 -6.54 11.16
N LEU A 146 5.30 -5.82 10.11
CA LEU A 146 5.44 -6.43 8.78
C LEU A 146 6.80 -7.12 8.61
N VAL A 147 6.77 -8.33 8.08
CA VAL A 147 7.98 -9.13 7.84
C VAL A 147 8.54 -8.82 6.46
N GLY A 148 9.85 -8.52 6.41
CA GLY A 148 10.62 -8.34 5.18
C GLY A 148 10.61 -6.93 4.59
N TYR A 149 10.23 -5.91 5.36
CA TYR A 149 10.44 -4.51 5.01
C TYR A 149 11.69 -4.00 5.70
N GLU A 150 12.67 -3.56 4.91
CA GLU A 150 13.89 -2.96 5.42
C GLU A 150 13.83 -1.45 5.23
N PRO A 151 14.30 -0.64 6.20
CA PRO A 151 14.41 0.80 6.01
C PRO A 151 15.28 1.08 4.79
N VAL A 152 14.76 1.87 3.85
CA VAL A 152 15.57 2.35 2.74
C VAL A 152 16.53 3.38 3.31
N SER A 153 17.75 2.95 3.64
CA SER A 153 18.82 3.90 3.94
C SER A 153 19.06 4.75 2.69
N GLU A 154 18.87 6.06 2.82
CA GLU A 154 19.40 7.02 1.88
C GLU A 154 20.92 6.80 1.82
N ARG A 155 21.42 6.34 0.67
CA ARG A 155 22.84 6.44 0.30
C ARG A 155 22.94 7.36 -0.90
#